data_AF-A0A9E5Y2P8-F1
#
_entry.id   AF-A0A9E5Y2P8-F1
#
_cell.length_a   1.000
_cell.length_b   1.000
_cell.length_c   1.000
_cell.angle_alpha   90.00
_cell.angle_beta   90.00
_cell.angle_gamma   90.00
#
_symmetry.space_group_name_H-M   'P 1'
#
loop_
_entity.id
_entity.type
_entity.pdbx_description
1 polymer ?
#
loop_
_entity_poly.entity_id
_entity_poly.type
_entity_poly.pdbx_seq_one_letter_code
_entity_poly.pdbx_strand_id
1 'polypeptide(L)'
;MLSGEIVGIYLGEQGLSYAFLKRHLNRWARWESAILGEASGRTSVERLGSLLSGLTPKKNRRLCIALPRSRYYLRDLHFKGLTPEEAESAVRLSIATHAHLPPEEIYYDCWAYQRAGQTRVLLAYAKKGFIDSIYEQVERTGHKKSLYVIAPLELGTDLLLRKGEQMVFPCVSICKEDDDDVVSFHGSNGWLGCHPLKALGGTVSEALKRLGV
;
A
#
# COMPACT_ATOMS: atom_id res chain seq x y z
N MET A 1 6.11 30.61 -3.83
CA MET A 1 6.76 29.34 -3.46
C MET A 1 5.64 28.34 -3.19
N LEU A 2 5.49 27.26 -3.99
CA LEU A 2 4.36 26.33 -3.82
C LEU A 2 4.56 25.53 -2.53
N SER A 3 3.72 25.80 -1.53
CA SER A 3 3.62 24.97 -0.33
C SER A 3 3.02 23.61 -0.72
N GLY A 4 3.79 22.55 -0.51
CA GLY A 4 3.33 21.18 -0.67
C GLY A 4 2.79 20.66 0.66
N GLU A 5 1.64 20.01 0.64
CA GLU A 5 1.05 19.35 1.81
C GLU A 5 0.78 17.88 1.46
N ILE A 6 1.22 16.95 2.30
CA ILE A 6 0.93 15.52 2.17
C ILE A 6 0.21 15.09 3.45
N VAL A 7 -0.86 14.32 3.29
CA VAL A 7 -1.53 13.64 4.40
C VAL A 7 -1.46 12.15 4.12
N GLY A 8 -0.67 11.45 4.93
CA GLY A 8 -0.66 9.99 4.96
C GLY A 8 -1.76 9.52 5.89
N ILE A 9 -2.59 8.59 5.44
CA ILE A 9 -3.69 8.01 6.22
C ILE A 9 -3.55 6.50 6.14
N TYR A 10 -3.31 5.83 7.27
CA TYR A 10 -3.42 4.39 7.39
C TYR A 10 -4.85 4.02 7.79
N LEU A 11 -5.50 3.23 6.94
CA LEU A 11 -6.91 2.83 7.08
C LEU A 11 -7.01 1.38 7.60
N GLY A 12 -6.57 1.17 8.84
CA GLY A 12 -6.64 -0.12 9.53
C GLY A 12 -8.08 -0.59 9.76
N GLU A 13 -8.23 -1.86 10.14
CA GLU A 13 -9.54 -2.43 10.48
C GLU A 13 -10.07 -1.92 11.80
N GLN A 14 -9.19 -1.81 12.81
CA GLN A 14 -9.56 -1.38 14.15
C GLN A 14 -9.33 0.12 14.37
N GLY A 15 -8.47 0.74 13.56
CA GLY A 15 -8.06 2.12 13.78
C GLY A 15 -7.76 2.88 12.51
N LEU A 16 -7.78 4.21 12.60
CA LEU A 16 -7.26 5.09 11.57
C LEU A 16 -6.10 5.88 12.16
N SER A 17 -4.94 5.84 11.51
CA SER A 17 -3.81 6.70 11.87
C SER A 17 -3.52 7.68 10.75
N TYR A 18 -3.13 8.91 11.08
CA TYR A 18 -2.75 9.88 10.06
C TYR A 18 -1.50 10.67 10.44
N ALA A 19 -0.80 11.16 9.42
CA ALA A 19 0.32 12.07 9.58
C ALA A 19 0.28 13.17 8.50
N PHE A 20 0.58 14.39 8.90
CA PHE A 20 0.71 15.56 8.04
C PHE A 20 2.17 15.90 7.81
N LEU A 21 2.55 16.04 6.54
CA LEU A 21 3.82 16.63 6.13
C LEU A 21 3.55 17.94 5.40
N LYS A 22 4.19 19.01 5.85
CA LYS A 22 4.15 20.31 5.17
C LYS A 22 5.55 20.69 4.70
N ARG A 23 5.64 21.22 3.49
CA ARG A 23 6.89 21.76 2.95
C ARG A 23 7.04 23.23 3.35
N HIS A 24 8.08 23.54 4.11
CA HIS A 24 8.46 24.89 4.51
C HIS A 24 9.93 25.12 4.14
N LEU A 25 10.24 26.21 3.41
CA LEU A 25 11.61 26.55 2.96
C LEU A 25 12.37 25.35 2.34
N ASN A 26 11.71 24.61 1.44
CA ASN A 26 12.22 23.39 0.79
C ASN A 26 12.57 22.21 1.72
N ARG A 27 12.19 22.27 3.00
CA ARG A 27 12.27 21.15 3.94
C ARG A 27 10.88 20.61 4.23
N TRP A 28 10.77 19.29 4.35
CA TRP A 28 9.55 18.64 4.82
C TRP A 28 9.60 18.56 6.34
N ALA A 29 8.55 19.02 7.00
CA ALA A 29 8.39 18.89 8.44
C ALA A 29 7.10 18.12 8.74
N ARG A 30 7.18 17.20 9.70
CA ARG A 30 6.00 16.59 10.31
C ARG A 30 5.27 17.68 11.08
N TRP A 31 4.04 17.95 10.67
CA TRP A 31 3.23 18.98 11.29
C TRP A 31 2.37 18.42 12.41
N GLU A 32 1.73 17.28 12.17
CA GLU A 32 0.78 16.69 13.11
C GLU A 32 0.64 15.20 12.83
N SER A 33 0.29 14.42 13.86
CA SER A 33 -0.12 13.03 13.73
C SER A 33 -1.04 12.67 14.86
N ALA A 34 -2.09 11.90 14.56
CA ALA A 34 -2.90 11.29 15.60
C ALA A 34 -3.29 9.88 15.22
N ILE A 35 -3.56 9.09 16.26
CA ILE A 35 -4.20 7.79 16.15
C ILE A 35 -5.64 8.00 16.58
N LEU A 36 -6.58 7.83 15.64
CA LEU A 36 -8.00 7.76 15.93
C LEU A 36 -8.31 6.29 16.26
N GLY A 37 -8.31 6.00 17.56
CA GLY A 37 -8.60 4.68 18.10
C GLY A 37 -10.01 4.19 17.80
N GLU A 38 -10.35 3.01 18.34
CA GLU A 38 -11.67 2.41 18.18
C GLU A 38 -12.79 3.31 18.69
N ALA A 39 -13.48 3.99 17.76
CA ALA A 39 -14.82 4.49 18.01
C ALA A 39 -15.81 3.34 17.79
N SER A 40 -16.37 2.81 18.88
CA SER A 40 -17.35 1.73 18.87
C SER A 40 -18.43 1.95 17.80
N GLY A 41 -18.64 0.96 16.94
CA GLY A 41 -19.74 0.95 15.97
C GLY A 41 -19.50 1.69 14.64
N ARG A 42 -18.34 2.34 14.43
CA ARG A 42 -18.00 2.95 13.12
C ARG A 42 -16.96 2.13 12.36
N THR A 43 -17.25 1.91 11.09
CA THR A 43 -16.32 1.33 10.11
C THR A 43 -15.12 2.26 9.86
N SER A 44 -14.00 1.70 9.38
CA SER A 44 -12.82 2.47 9.03
C SER A 44 -13.11 3.55 7.97
N VAL A 45 -13.97 3.26 7.00
CA VAL A 45 -14.41 4.19 5.95
C VAL A 45 -15.21 5.36 6.51
N GLU A 46 -16.11 5.14 7.47
CA GLU A 46 -16.85 6.25 8.12
C GLU A 46 -15.94 7.16 8.94
N ARG A 47 -14.91 6.58 9.57
CA ARG A 47 -13.88 7.34 10.28
C ARG A 47 -13.02 8.17 9.31
N LEU A 48 -12.69 7.63 8.14
CA LEU A 48 -12.07 8.40 7.06
C LEU A 48 -12.93 9.60 6.68
N GLY A 49 -14.24 9.39 6.47
CA GLY A 49 -15.18 10.47 6.20
C GLY A 49 -15.16 11.55 7.29
N SER A 50 -15.18 11.14 8.57
CA SER A 50 -15.11 12.06 9.71
C SER A 50 -13.81 12.87 9.74
N LEU A 51 -12.66 12.21 9.52
CA LEU A 51 -11.36 12.89 9.42
C LEU A 51 -11.37 13.91 8.28
N LEU A 52 -11.78 13.50 7.09
CA LEU A 52 -11.77 14.36 5.90
C LEU A 52 -12.74 15.54 6.02
N SER A 53 -13.90 15.37 6.67
CA SER A 53 -14.83 16.46 6.98
C SER A 53 -14.21 17.51 7.91
N GLY A 54 -13.30 17.12 8.80
CA GLY A 54 -12.54 18.04 9.66
C GLY A 54 -11.42 18.79 8.91
N LEU A 55 -11.08 18.38 7.69
CA LEU A 55 -10.00 18.96 6.91
C LEU A 55 -10.52 19.85 5.79
N THR A 56 -10.07 21.10 5.74
CA THR A 56 -10.34 21.96 4.58
C THR A 56 -9.78 21.34 3.29
N PRO A 57 -10.59 21.16 2.24
CA PRO A 57 -10.11 20.66 0.95
C PRO A 57 -9.10 21.61 0.31
N LYS A 58 -8.00 21.06 -0.22
CA LYS A 58 -6.96 21.83 -0.91
C LYS A 58 -6.48 21.09 -2.15
N LYS A 59 -6.53 21.73 -3.32
CA LYS A 59 -6.12 21.12 -4.60
C LYS A 59 -4.63 20.74 -4.67
N ASN A 60 -3.78 21.42 -3.88
CA ASN A 60 -2.33 21.19 -3.87
C ASN A 60 -1.88 20.21 -2.77
N ARG A 61 -2.83 19.65 -2.01
CA ARG A 61 -2.57 18.60 -1.02
C ARG A 61 -2.54 17.25 -1.73
N ARG A 62 -1.65 16.36 -1.32
CA ARG A 62 -1.66 14.94 -1.69
C ARG A 62 -2.17 14.10 -0.53
N LEU A 63 -3.31 13.45 -0.70
CA LEU A 63 -3.82 12.43 0.21
C LEU A 63 -3.29 11.07 -0.25
N CYS A 64 -2.54 10.41 0.62
CA CYS A 64 -2.03 9.06 0.41
C CYS A 64 -2.72 8.13 1.42
N ILE A 65 -3.58 7.25 0.93
CA ILE A 65 -4.33 6.30 1.77
C ILE A 65 -3.64 4.94 1.69
N ALA A 66 -3.09 4.50 2.81
CA ALA A 66 -2.46 3.20 3.00
C ALA A 66 -3.50 2.17 3.45
N LEU A 67 -3.55 1.05 2.73
CA LEU A 67 -4.38 -0.10 3.04
C LEU A 67 -3.58 -1.11 3.88
N PRO A 68 -4.20 -1.72 4.90
CA PRO A 68 -3.59 -2.84 5.62
C PRO A 68 -3.57 -4.09 4.76
N ARG A 69 -2.69 -5.02 5.11
CA ARG A 69 -2.48 -6.28 4.39
C ARG A 69 -3.75 -7.11 4.23
N SER A 70 -4.69 -7.03 5.15
CA SER A 70 -5.97 -7.74 5.10
C SER A 70 -6.91 -7.25 3.98
N ARG A 71 -6.67 -6.06 3.40
CA ARG A 71 -7.58 -5.40 2.44
C ARG A 71 -7.19 -5.59 0.97
N TYR A 72 -6.07 -6.26 0.71
CA TYR A 72 -5.62 -6.55 -0.65
C TYR A 72 -4.99 -7.94 -0.73
N TYR A 73 -4.83 -8.42 -1.96
CA TYR A 73 -4.27 -9.71 -2.29
C TYR A 73 -3.02 -9.50 -3.13
N LEU A 74 -2.03 -10.38 -2.93
CA LEU A 74 -0.81 -10.41 -3.71
C LEU A 74 -0.66 -11.77 -4.40
N ARG A 75 -0.22 -11.74 -5.65
CA ARG A 75 0.20 -12.92 -6.41
C ARG A 75 1.55 -12.60 -7.05
N ASP A 76 2.48 -13.53 -6.91
CA ASP A 76 3.77 -13.48 -7.57
C ASP A 76 3.74 -14.50 -8.72
N LEU A 77 3.77 -13.99 -9.94
CA LEU A 77 3.58 -14.76 -11.17
C LEU A 77 4.91 -14.85 -11.92
N HIS A 78 5.27 -16.05 -12.37
CA HIS A 78 6.55 -16.30 -13.07
C HIS A 78 6.34 -16.57 -14.54
N PHE A 79 7.11 -15.87 -15.39
CA PHE A 79 7.07 -16.00 -16.83
C PHE A 79 8.46 -16.33 -17.36
N LYS A 80 8.54 -17.40 -18.16
CA LYS A 80 9.77 -17.79 -18.85
C LYS A 80 9.75 -17.23 -20.27
N GLY A 81 10.83 -16.54 -20.65
CA GLY A 81 11.03 -16.08 -22.03
C GLY A 81 10.23 -14.83 -22.43
N LEU A 82 9.42 -14.26 -21.53
CA LEU A 82 8.74 -12.97 -21.78
C LEU A 82 9.59 -11.81 -21.26
N THR A 83 9.53 -10.65 -21.90
CA THR A 83 10.01 -9.40 -21.30
C THR A 83 9.07 -8.95 -20.16
N PRO A 84 9.50 -8.01 -19.28
CA PRO A 84 8.62 -7.44 -18.25
C PRO A 84 7.31 -6.88 -18.81
N GLU A 85 7.37 -6.16 -19.93
CA GLU A 85 6.21 -5.53 -20.57
C GLU A 85 5.24 -6.58 -21.15
N GLU A 86 5.77 -7.63 -21.77
CA GLU A 86 4.99 -8.75 -22.28
C GLU A 86 4.30 -9.52 -21.15
N ALA A 87 5.02 -9.79 -20.05
CA ALA A 87 4.47 -10.47 -18.89
C ALA A 87 3.38 -9.65 -18.21
N GLU A 88 3.58 -8.34 -18.04
CA GLU A 88 2.55 -7.44 -17.50
C GLU A 88 1.29 -7.46 -18.36
N SER A 89 1.46 -7.38 -19.69
CA SER A 89 0.35 -7.45 -20.65
C SER A 89 -0.39 -8.78 -20.58
N ALA A 90 0.34 -9.90 -20.47
CA ALA A 90 -0.25 -11.22 -20.31
C ALA A 90 -1.10 -11.32 -19.05
N VAL A 91 -0.63 -10.79 -17.91
CA VAL A 91 -1.39 -10.76 -16.65
C VAL A 91 -2.66 -9.94 -16.80
N ARG A 92 -2.60 -8.77 -17.44
CA ARG A 92 -3.77 -7.90 -17.68
C ARG A 92 -4.83 -8.59 -18.54
N LEU A 93 -4.41 -9.24 -19.63
CA LEU A 93 -5.31 -9.96 -20.53
C LEU A 93 -5.96 -11.19 -19.89
N SER A 94 -5.34 -11.77 -18.87
CA SER A 94 -5.78 -13.00 -18.20
C SER A 94 -6.07 -12.81 -16.72
N ILE A 95 -6.47 -11.59 -16.32
CA ILE A 95 -6.70 -11.24 -14.92
C ILE A 95 -7.72 -12.17 -14.24
N ALA A 96 -8.73 -12.63 -14.96
CA ALA A 96 -9.73 -13.59 -14.50
C ALA A 96 -9.13 -14.95 -14.06
N THR A 97 -7.97 -15.31 -14.59
CA THR A 97 -7.25 -16.54 -14.26
C THR A 97 -6.35 -16.36 -13.03
N HIS A 98 -5.93 -15.13 -12.74
CA HIS A 98 -4.95 -14.82 -11.70
C HIS A 98 -5.57 -14.29 -10.40
N ALA A 99 -6.72 -13.62 -10.49
CA ALA A 99 -7.50 -13.16 -9.35
C ALA A 99 -8.53 -14.24 -8.94
N HIS A 100 -8.74 -14.40 -7.63
CA HIS A 100 -9.78 -15.29 -7.11
C HIS A 100 -11.17 -14.65 -7.10
N LEU A 101 -11.24 -13.34 -7.39
CA LEU A 101 -12.49 -12.57 -7.49
C LEU A 101 -12.75 -12.26 -8.96
N PRO A 102 -14.01 -12.04 -9.35
CA PRO A 102 -14.36 -11.62 -10.71
C PRO A 102 -13.62 -10.32 -11.11
N PRO A 103 -13.11 -10.20 -12.34
CA PRO A 103 -12.39 -9.00 -12.80
C PRO A 103 -13.15 -7.69 -12.61
N GLU A 104 -14.47 -7.70 -12.76
CA GLU A 104 -15.37 -6.55 -12.59
C GLU A 104 -15.53 -6.11 -11.12
N GLU A 105 -15.18 -6.99 -10.17
CA GLU A 105 -15.28 -6.77 -8.72
C GLU A 105 -13.94 -6.35 -8.08
N ILE A 106 -12.91 -6.08 -8.87
CA ILE A 106 -11.58 -5.73 -8.36
C ILE A 106 -11.02 -4.45 -8.97
N TYR A 107 -10.23 -3.74 -8.16
CA TYR A 107 -9.14 -2.91 -8.67
C TYR A 107 -7.85 -3.70 -8.58
N TYR A 108 -6.96 -3.52 -9.55
CA TYR A 108 -5.67 -4.19 -9.55
C TYR A 108 -4.58 -3.32 -10.14
N ASP A 109 -3.35 -3.59 -9.73
CA ASP A 109 -2.12 -3.03 -10.28
C ASP A 109 -1.06 -4.14 -10.35
N CYS A 110 -0.08 -3.97 -11.23
CA CYS A 110 0.93 -4.99 -11.48
C CYS A 110 2.30 -4.37 -11.74
N TRP A 111 3.33 -4.97 -11.14
CA TRP A 111 4.73 -4.57 -11.35
C TRP A 111 5.54 -5.75 -11.87
N ALA A 112 6.04 -5.61 -13.10
CA ALA A 112 6.91 -6.59 -13.71
C ALA A 112 8.39 -6.28 -13.46
N TYR A 113 9.20 -7.30 -13.17
CA TYR A 113 10.64 -7.16 -12.97
C TYR A 113 11.40 -8.44 -13.32
N GLN A 114 12.69 -8.29 -13.61
CA GLN A 114 13.60 -9.43 -13.85
C GLN A 114 14.22 -9.92 -12.53
N ARG A 115 14.22 -11.24 -12.31
CA ARG A 115 14.96 -11.88 -11.21
C ARG A 115 15.46 -13.25 -11.64
N ALA A 116 16.77 -13.49 -11.50
CA ALA A 116 17.42 -14.77 -11.82
C ALA A 116 17.12 -15.28 -13.24
N GLY A 117 17.13 -14.39 -14.24
CA GLY A 117 16.87 -14.73 -15.65
C GLY A 117 15.40 -15.06 -15.96
N GLN A 118 14.47 -14.77 -15.04
CA GLN A 118 13.03 -14.93 -15.24
C GLN A 118 12.31 -13.60 -15.00
N THR A 119 11.24 -13.39 -15.76
CA THR A 119 10.33 -12.28 -15.53
C THR A 119 9.33 -12.66 -14.46
N ARG A 120 9.17 -11.78 -13.48
CA ARG A 120 8.18 -11.90 -12.41
C ARG A 120 7.20 -10.76 -12.52
N VAL A 121 5.95 -11.02 -12.19
CA VAL A 121 4.91 -9.98 -12.04
C VAL A 121 4.33 -10.09 -10.64
N LEU A 122 4.49 -9.02 -9.86
CA LEU A 122 3.76 -8.85 -8.61
C LEU A 122 2.40 -8.22 -8.94
N LEU A 123 1.34 -9.01 -8.86
CA LEU A 123 -0.03 -8.57 -9.02
C LEU A 123 -0.63 -8.25 -7.64
N ALA A 124 -1.05 -7.01 -7.45
CA ALA A 124 -1.83 -6.57 -6.29
C ALA A 124 -3.27 -6.27 -6.71
N TYR A 125 -4.24 -6.74 -5.93
CA TYR A 125 -5.65 -6.43 -6.19
C TYR A 125 -6.49 -6.36 -4.92
N ALA A 126 -7.54 -5.56 -4.95
CA ALA A 126 -8.43 -5.32 -3.82
C ALA A 126 -9.89 -5.33 -4.29
N LYS A 127 -10.82 -5.64 -3.35
CA LYS A 127 -12.25 -5.62 -3.62
C LYS A 127 -12.70 -4.22 -4.02
N LYS A 128 -13.29 -4.11 -5.20
CA LYS A 128 -13.79 -2.85 -5.77
C LYS A 128 -14.72 -2.11 -4.82
N GLY A 129 -15.71 -2.79 -4.25
CA GLY A 129 -16.68 -2.14 -3.34
C GLY A 129 -16.04 -1.46 -2.12
N PHE A 130 -14.94 -2.00 -1.59
CA PHE A 130 -14.22 -1.37 -0.48
C PHE A 130 -13.48 -0.11 -0.93
N ILE A 131 -12.82 -0.16 -2.09
CA ILE A 131 -12.11 0.98 -2.67
C ILE A 131 -13.09 2.08 -3.12
N ASP A 132 -14.21 1.71 -3.73
CA ASP A 132 -15.29 2.62 -4.11
C ASP A 132 -15.82 3.36 -2.88
N SER A 133 -16.02 2.65 -1.76
CA SER A 133 -16.44 3.27 -0.50
C SER A 133 -15.44 4.33 -0.01
N ILE A 134 -14.13 4.14 -0.23
CA ILE A 134 -13.09 5.15 0.08
C ILE A 134 -13.22 6.36 -0.87
N TYR A 135 -13.35 6.11 -2.18
CA TYR A 135 -13.54 7.16 -3.18
C TYR A 135 -14.77 8.01 -2.90
N GLU A 136 -15.89 7.39 -2.54
CA GLU A 136 -17.12 8.07 -2.17
C GLU A 136 -16.92 9.00 -0.98
N GLN A 137 -16.20 8.58 0.06
CA GLN A 137 -15.90 9.45 1.20
C GLN A 137 -15.05 10.65 0.79
N VAL A 138 -14.00 10.40 0.00
CA VAL A 138 -13.10 11.43 -0.51
C VAL A 138 -13.85 12.44 -1.38
N GLU A 139 -14.73 11.97 -2.26
CA GLU A 139 -15.54 12.83 -3.13
C GLU A 139 -16.57 13.63 -2.34
N ARG A 140 -17.33 12.97 -1.46
CA ARG A 140 -18.34 13.58 -0.60
C ARG A 140 -17.77 14.70 0.28
N THR A 141 -16.52 14.56 0.71
CA THR A 141 -15.83 15.54 1.55
C THR A 141 -15.04 16.58 0.76
N GLY A 142 -15.12 16.57 -0.59
CA GLY A 142 -14.52 17.58 -1.47
C GLY A 142 -13.04 17.37 -1.77
N HIS A 143 -12.44 16.25 -1.37
CA HIS A 143 -11.01 15.96 -1.49
C HIS A 143 -10.63 15.17 -2.75
N LYS A 144 -11.56 14.98 -3.70
CA LYS A 144 -11.32 14.24 -4.97
C LYS A 144 -10.05 14.69 -5.70
N LYS A 145 -9.81 16.00 -5.79
CA LYS A 145 -8.64 16.57 -6.49
C LYS A 145 -7.32 16.41 -5.72
N SER A 146 -7.39 16.10 -4.43
CA SER A 146 -6.22 15.87 -3.58
C SER A 146 -5.88 14.41 -3.41
N LEU A 147 -6.78 13.48 -3.76
CA LEU A 147 -6.49 12.06 -3.70
C LEU A 147 -5.36 11.73 -4.66
N TYR A 148 -4.24 11.30 -4.11
CA TYR A 148 -3.03 11.01 -4.87
C TYR A 148 -2.87 9.51 -5.10
N VAL A 149 -3.07 8.71 -4.04
CA VAL A 149 -2.91 7.26 -4.13
C VAL A 149 -3.72 6.54 -3.06
N ILE A 150 -4.22 5.36 -3.41
CA ILE A 150 -4.64 4.31 -2.48
C ILE A 150 -3.71 3.12 -2.73
N ALA A 151 -2.94 2.71 -1.73
CA ALA A 151 -1.85 1.73 -1.92
C ALA A 151 -1.65 0.85 -0.69
N PRO A 152 -1.03 -0.33 -0.82
CA PRO A 152 -0.45 -1.07 0.30
C PRO A 152 0.42 -0.18 1.21
N LEU A 153 0.31 -0.34 2.53
CA LEU A 153 1.16 0.36 3.51
C LEU A 153 2.66 0.15 3.22
N GLU A 154 3.00 -1.05 2.80
CA GLU A 154 4.36 -1.53 2.61
C GLU A 154 5.09 -0.82 1.47
N LEU A 155 4.37 -0.26 0.49
CA LEU A 155 4.97 0.64 -0.50
C LEU A 155 5.47 1.93 0.15
N GLY A 156 4.72 2.46 1.13
CA GLY A 156 5.16 3.59 1.95
C GLY A 156 6.38 3.24 2.80
N THR A 157 6.39 2.03 3.37
CA THR A 157 7.55 1.50 4.12
C THR A 157 8.77 1.34 3.23
N ASP A 158 8.65 0.79 2.02
CA ASP A 158 9.75 0.66 1.05
C ASP A 158 10.34 2.04 0.71
N LEU A 159 9.49 3.04 0.44
CA LEU A 159 9.93 4.41 0.19
C LEU A 159 10.67 5.01 1.40
N LEU A 160 10.20 4.76 2.62
CA LEU A 160 10.86 5.22 3.84
C LEU A 160 12.23 4.56 4.02
N LEU A 161 12.31 3.24 3.87
CA LEU A 161 13.56 2.49 3.99
C LEU A 161 14.59 2.96 2.96
N ARG A 162 14.17 3.20 1.72
CA ARG A 162 15.07 3.71 0.65
C ARG A 162 15.59 5.13 0.90
N LYS A 163 14.94 5.88 1.78
CA LYS A 163 15.42 7.20 2.24
C LYS A 163 16.31 7.10 3.47
N GLY A 164 16.41 5.94 4.11
CA GLY A 164 17.29 5.71 5.24
C GLY A 164 18.73 5.51 4.79
N GLU A 165 19.65 6.34 5.27
CA GLU A 165 21.08 6.30 4.91
C GLU A 165 21.78 4.99 5.33
N GLN A 166 21.23 4.28 6.32
CA GLN A 166 21.82 3.07 6.90
C GLN A 166 21.19 1.76 6.37
N MET A 167 20.23 1.84 5.44
CA MET A 167 19.51 0.67 4.97
C MET A 167 20.28 -0.03 3.85
N VAL A 168 20.53 -1.33 4.03
CA VAL A 168 21.14 -2.20 3.01
C VAL A 168 20.04 -3.05 2.39
N PHE A 169 20.01 -3.14 1.06
CA PHE A 169 19.04 -3.96 0.32
C PHE A 169 19.75 -5.16 -0.35
N PRO A 170 19.13 -6.35 -0.40
CA PRO A 170 17.76 -6.65 0.04
C PRO A 170 17.62 -6.67 1.57
N CYS A 171 16.45 -6.29 2.07
CA CYS A 171 16.11 -6.35 3.48
C CYS A 171 14.65 -6.75 3.70
N VAL A 172 14.32 -6.97 4.98
CA VAL A 172 12.97 -7.28 5.43
C VAL A 172 12.58 -6.34 6.55
N SER A 173 11.34 -5.88 6.49
CA SER A 173 10.70 -5.14 7.57
C SER A 173 9.56 -5.96 8.16
N ILE A 174 9.34 -5.78 9.45
CA ILE A 174 8.19 -6.33 10.15
C ILE A 174 7.42 -5.15 10.72
N CYS A 175 6.17 -5.02 10.31
CA CYS A 175 5.27 -3.99 10.78
C CYS A 175 4.06 -4.63 11.41
N LYS A 176 3.62 -4.09 12.55
CA LYS A 176 2.35 -4.47 13.14
C LYS A 176 1.22 -3.72 12.41
N GLU A 177 0.30 -4.47 11.84
CA GLU A 177 -0.89 -3.98 11.15
C GLU A 177 -2.13 -4.56 11.82
N ASP A 178 -2.87 -3.70 12.51
CA ASP A 178 -3.97 -4.12 13.39
C ASP A 178 -3.50 -5.23 14.36
N ASP A 179 -4.02 -6.46 14.23
CA ASP A 179 -3.72 -7.62 15.08
C ASP A 179 -2.71 -8.63 14.47
N ASP A 180 -2.12 -8.30 13.32
CA ASP A 180 -1.16 -9.14 12.63
C ASP A 180 0.20 -8.46 12.48
N ASP A 181 1.27 -9.24 12.65
CA ASP A 181 2.59 -8.83 12.18
C ASP A 181 2.68 -9.14 10.69
N VAL A 182 3.06 -8.16 9.88
CA VAL A 182 3.25 -8.31 8.44
C VAL A 182 4.73 -8.22 8.12
N VAL A 183 5.24 -9.24 7.44
CA VAL A 183 6.61 -9.30 6.94
C VAL A 183 6.61 -8.77 5.51
N SER A 184 7.36 -7.72 5.26
CA SER A 184 7.51 -7.09 3.95
C SER A 184 8.93 -7.28 3.42
N PHE A 185 9.02 -7.67 2.15
CA PHE A 185 10.27 -7.98 1.47
C PHE A 185 10.67 -6.82 0.56
N HIS A 186 11.89 -6.34 0.72
CA HIS A 186 12.42 -5.20 0.00
C HIS A 186 13.67 -5.62 -0.78
N GLY A 187 13.53 -5.74 -2.09
CA GLY A 187 14.64 -6.04 -2.98
C GLY A 187 15.51 -4.81 -3.25
N SER A 188 16.62 -5.02 -3.95
CA SER A 188 17.50 -3.91 -4.37
C SER A 188 16.77 -2.84 -5.17
N ASN A 189 15.78 -3.25 -5.99
CA ASN A 189 15.12 -2.36 -6.95
C ASN A 189 13.67 -1.99 -6.60
N GLY A 190 13.08 -2.59 -5.55
CA GLY A 190 11.71 -2.28 -5.16
C GLY A 190 11.17 -3.21 -4.10
N TRP A 191 9.93 -2.95 -3.69
CA TRP A 191 9.12 -3.85 -2.88
C TRP A 191 8.82 -5.15 -3.65
N LEU A 192 8.98 -6.28 -2.98
CA LEU A 192 8.78 -7.62 -3.55
C LEU A 192 7.52 -8.31 -3.03
N GLY A 193 6.70 -7.59 -2.26
CA GLY A 193 5.49 -8.11 -1.64
C GLY A 193 5.64 -8.34 -0.14
N CYS A 194 4.58 -8.85 0.46
CA CYS A 194 4.49 -9.05 1.90
C CYS A 194 3.47 -10.13 2.26
N HIS A 195 3.62 -10.67 3.47
CA HIS A 195 2.75 -11.71 4.00
C HIS A 195 2.49 -11.48 5.49
N PRO A 196 1.27 -11.76 5.97
CA PRO A 196 1.04 -11.92 7.40
C PRO A 196 1.99 -13.00 7.94
N LEU A 197 2.68 -12.72 9.03
CA LEU A 197 3.67 -13.62 9.64
C LEU A 197 3.04 -14.97 9.99
N LYS A 198 1.79 -14.96 10.48
CA LYS A 198 1.01 -16.18 10.77
C LYS A 198 0.85 -17.09 9.55
N ALA A 199 0.75 -16.54 8.35
CA ALA A 199 0.58 -17.31 7.11
C ALA A 199 1.88 -17.97 6.63
N LEU A 200 3.05 -17.51 7.12
CA LEU A 200 4.35 -18.03 6.69
C LEU A 200 4.76 -19.32 7.38
N GLY A 201 4.13 -19.66 8.52
CA GLY A 201 4.34 -20.90 9.26
C GLY A 201 5.80 -21.11 9.68
N GLY A 202 6.10 -20.86 10.94
CA GLY A 202 7.47 -20.90 11.48
C GLY A 202 7.97 -19.52 11.90
N THR A 203 9.27 -19.39 12.15
CA THR A 203 9.91 -18.11 12.49
C THR A 203 10.17 -17.27 11.25
N VAL A 204 10.33 -15.95 11.42
CA VAL A 204 10.77 -15.02 10.35
C VAL A 204 12.01 -15.56 9.63
N SER A 205 12.95 -16.15 10.37
CA SER A 205 14.18 -16.73 9.82
C SER A 205 13.92 -17.88 8.83
N GLU A 206 12.93 -18.73 9.09
CA GLU A 206 12.57 -19.84 8.21
C GLU A 206 11.89 -19.34 6.93
N ALA A 207 11.05 -18.31 7.04
CA ALA A 207 10.46 -17.66 5.88
C ALA A 207 11.50 -16.98 4.99
N LEU A 208 12.49 -16.28 5.59
CA LEU A 208 13.61 -15.67 4.88
C LEU A 208 14.43 -16.71 4.11
N LYS A 209 14.78 -17.82 4.78
CA LYS A 209 15.53 -18.94 4.17
C LYS A 209 14.79 -19.55 2.97
N ARG A 210 13.47 -19.72 3.06
CA ARG A 210 12.65 -20.25 1.94
C ARG A 210 12.62 -19.31 0.73
N LEU A 211 12.79 -18.01 0.95
CA LEU A 211 12.72 -16.98 -0.08
C LEU A 211 14.09 -16.64 -0.70
N GLY A 212 15.15 -17.34 -0.27
CA GLY A 212 16.51 -17.15 -0.75
C GLY A 212 17.08 -15.77 -0.40
N VAL A 213 16.67 -15.24 0.76
CA VAL A 213 17.24 -14.03 1.38
C VAL A 213 18.14 -14.44 2.54
#